data_AF-A0A353N7U0-F1
#
_entry.id   AF-A0A353N7U0-F1
#
_cell.length_a   1.000
_cell.length_b   1.000
_cell.length_c   1.000
_cell.angle_alpha   90.00
_cell.angle_beta   90.00
_cell.angle_gamma   90.00
#
_symmetry.space_group_name_H-M   'P 1'
#
loop_
_entity.id
_entity.type
_entity.pdbx_description
1 polymer ?
#
loop_
_entity_poly.entity_id
_entity_poly.type
_entity_poly.pdbx_seq_one_letter_code
_entity_poly.pdbx_strand_id
1 'polypeptide(L)'
;MPTSEQQSLTSSLSKTDTIPHVSKRRVNTPVQPNVSRNSRPRGDNFTPQRYTVQKGDTLFLIARRYKTSVQELKTVNMLKSDLILPGQVFLLSARPSNEKQTPNSEKPLAVILQEKGISSPTGLSVLVVKSAHSLSILHNGIWLKTYHAEFGDGGSGDKEIAGDHKTPEGTFYITQKSVLNPEDEYLGTRWLRLSYPTIEDA
;
A
#
# COMPACT_ATOMS: atom_id res chain seq x y z
N MET A 1 -53.60 -11.54 -24.48
CA MET A 1 -53.34 -11.09 -25.86
C MET A 1 -51.97 -11.63 -26.28
N PRO A 2 -51.92 -12.64 -27.16
CA PRO A 2 -50.68 -13.21 -27.71
C PRO A 2 -50.32 -12.53 -29.04
N THR A 3 -49.04 -12.39 -29.39
CA THR A 3 -48.56 -12.41 -30.79
C THR A 3 -47.07 -12.74 -30.81
N SER A 4 -46.73 -13.82 -31.51
CA SER A 4 -45.39 -14.31 -31.85
C SER A 4 -44.84 -13.63 -33.11
N GLU A 5 -43.56 -13.93 -33.40
CA GLU A 5 -42.98 -14.09 -34.76
C GLU A 5 -42.62 -12.79 -35.53
N GLN A 6 -41.52 -12.63 -36.26
CA GLN A 6 -40.59 -13.56 -36.93
C GLN A 6 -39.16 -13.00 -37.03
N GLN A 7 -38.20 -13.90 -37.24
CA GLN A 7 -36.86 -13.66 -37.80
C GLN A 7 -36.91 -13.61 -39.34
N SER A 8 -36.00 -12.88 -39.99
CA SER A 8 -35.57 -13.22 -41.36
C SER A 8 -34.12 -12.78 -41.63
N LEU A 9 -33.30 -13.78 -41.96
CA LEU A 9 -32.01 -13.66 -42.65
C LEU A 9 -32.28 -13.71 -44.15
N THR A 10 -31.65 -12.86 -44.96
CA THR A 10 -31.24 -13.24 -46.33
C THR A 10 -30.03 -12.43 -46.80
N SER A 11 -29.21 -13.12 -47.58
CA SER A 11 -27.92 -12.78 -48.17
C SER A 11 -28.04 -12.61 -49.70
N SER A 12 -27.28 -11.70 -50.31
CA SER A 12 -26.76 -11.80 -51.70
C SER A 12 -25.92 -10.56 -52.02
N LEU A 13 -24.59 -10.58 -52.12
CA LEU A 13 -23.67 -11.15 -53.13
C LEU A 13 -23.56 -10.35 -54.46
N SER A 14 -22.38 -9.73 -54.61
CA SER A 14 -21.57 -9.50 -55.83
C SER A 14 -22.08 -8.57 -56.96
N LYS A 15 -21.21 -7.63 -57.39
CA LYS A 15 -20.37 -7.80 -58.59
C LYS A 15 -19.39 -6.63 -58.81
N THR A 16 -18.23 -7.03 -59.30
CA THR A 16 -17.03 -6.34 -59.77
C THR A 16 -17.24 -5.42 -60.97
N ASP A 17 -16.43 -4.35 -61.11
CA ASP A 17 -15.80 -4.00 -62.42
C ASP A 17 -14.59 -3.03 -62.30
N THR A 18 -13.41 -3.62 -62.44
CA THR A 18 -12.17 -3.29 -63.18
C THR A 18 -12.02 -1.98 -64.01
N ILE A 19 -11.02 -1.13 -63.64
CA ILE A 19 -9.92 -0.44 -64.45
C ILE A 19 -10.32 0.68 -65.48
N PRO A 20 -9.48 1.70 -65.93
CA PRO A 20 -8.02 1.98 -65.83
C PRO A 20 -7.53 3.46 -65.54
N HIS A 21 -6.19 3.62 -65.55
CA HIS A 21 -5.37 4.75 -66.08
C HIS A 21 -5.22 6.05 -65.25
N VAL A 22 -4.11 6.31 -64.55
CA VAL A 22 -2.80 6.87 -64.98
C VAL A 22 -2.75 8.41 -65.14
N SER A 23 -1.76 8.99 -64.44
CA SER A 23 -0.94 10.19 -64.73
C SER A 23 -1.30 11.60 -64.21
N LYS A 24 -0.47 12.00 -63.23
CA LYS A 24 0.44 13.18 -63.20
C LYS A 24 -0.10 14.58 -62.83
N ARG A 25 0.67 15.18 -61.89
CA ARG A 25 0.85 16.62 -61.53
C ARG A 25 -0.41 17.30 -60.96
N ARG A 26 -0.35 18.00 -59.83
CA ARG A 26 0.54 19.13 -59.49
C ARG A 26 0.45 19.41 -57.98
N VAL A 27 1.59 19.71 -57.35
CA VAL A 27 1.69 20.24 -55.98
C VAL A 27 1.02 21.61 -55.92
N ASN A 28 0.06 21.78 -54.99
CA ASN A 28 -0.38 23.07 -54.44
C ASN A 28 -0.80 22.83 -52.99
N THR A 29 -0.02 23.34 -52.04
CA THR A 29 -0.27 23.27 -50.59
C THR A 29 -1.22 24.39 -50.17
N PRO A 30 -2.32 24.12 -49.45
CA PRO A 30 -2.99 25.13 -48.63
C PRO A 30 -2.48 25.03 -47.19
N VAL A 31 -1.93 26.13 -46.69
CA VAL A 31 -1.72 26.39 -45.26
C VAL A 31 -3.08 26.28 -44.55
N GLN A 32 -3.22 25.33 -43.62
CA GLN A 32 -4.37 25.26 -42.70
C GLN A 32 -3.89 25.37 -41.24
N PRO A 33 -4.68 26.05 -40.39
CA PRO A 33 -4.23 26.64 -39.14
C PRO A 33 -4.05 25.62 -38.01
N ASN A 34 -3.00 25.86 -37.23
CA ASN A 34 -2.66 25.14 -36.01
C ASN A 34 -3.73 25.36 -34.92
N VAL A 35 -4.65 24.42 -34.76
CA VAL A 35 -5.45 24.26 -33.53
C VAL A 35 -4.95 23.05 -32.76
N SER A 36 -4.03 23.35 -31.85
CA SER A 36 -3.55 22.43 -30.81
C SER A 36 -4.73 21.90 -30.00
N ARG A 37 -5.09 20.63 -30.21
CA ARG A 37 -5.86 19.82 -29.26
C ARG A 37 -5.05 18.58 -28.91
N ASN A 38 -4.01 18.78 -28.11
CA ASN A 38 -3.40 17.70 -27.34
C ASN A 38 -4.31 17.33 -26.16
N SER A 39 -5.37 16.57 -26.43
CA SER A 39 -5.99 15.72 -25.41
C SER A 39 -5.43 14.31 -25.56
N ARG A 40 -4.18 14.12 -25.11
CA ARG A 40 -3.65 12.78 -24.84
C ARG A 40 -4.40 12.25 -23.62
N PRO A 41 -5.09 11.10 -23.67
CA PRO A 41 -5.45 10.43 -22.43
C PRO A 41 -4.12 10.11 -21.73
N ARG A 42 -3.90 10.66 -20.54
CA ARG A 42 -2.88 10.14 -19.62
C ARG A 42 -3.37 8.79 -19.15
N GLY A 43 -3.19 7.78 -19.99
CA GLY A 43 -3.30 6.39 -19.61
C GLY A 43 -2.07 6.05 -18.81
N ASP A 44 -2.15 6.22 -17.49
CA ASP A 44 -1.29 5.43 -16.61
C ASP A 44 -1.71 3.97 -16.83
N ASN A 45 -0.96 3.27 -17.70
CA ASN A 45 -1.10 1.83 -17.89
C ASN A 45 -0.64 1.15 -16.60
N PHE A 46 -1.53 1.12 -15.62
CA PHE A 46 -1.30 0.42 -14.37
C PHE A 46 -1.56 -1.07 -14.60
N THR A 47 -0.51 -1.83 -14.91
CA THR A 47 -0.59 -3.28 -14.87
C THR A 47 -0.55 -3.70 -13.40
N PRO A 48 -1.63 -4.29 -12.87
CA PRO A 48 -1.65 -4.64 -11.46
C PRO A 48 -0.63 -5.73 -11.20
N GLN A 49 0.29 -5.47 -10.27
CA GLN A 49 1.36 -6.40 -9.92
C GLN A 49 0.75 -7.61 -9.19
N ARG A 50 1.11 -8.83 -9.65
CA ARG A 50 0.63 -10.07 -9.05
C ARG A 50 1.77 -10.81 -8.35
N TYR A 51 1.45 -11.49 -7.26
CA TYR A 51 2.35 -12.34 -6.50
C TYR A 51 1.75 -13.71 -6.25
N THR A 52 2.54 -14.77 -6.35
CA THR A 52 2.09 -16.12 -5.99
C THR A 52 2.67 -16.47 -4.63
N VAL A 53 1.81 -16.72 -3.66
CA VAL A 53 2.17 -17.09 -2.29
C VAL A 53 3.04 -18.34 -2.31
N GLN A 54 4.17 -18.29 -1.59
CA GLN A 54 5.11 -19.39 -1.46
C GLN A 54 4.95 -20.09 -0.10
N LYS A 55 5.48 -21.30 0.01
CA LYS A 55 5.51 -22.02 1.29
C LYS A 55 6.36 -21.23 2.29
N GLY A 56 5.76 -20.91 3.44
CA GLY A 56 6.41 -20.12 4.50
C GLY A 56 6.09 -18.63 4.47
N ASP A 57 5.40 -18.14 3.43
CA ASP A 57 4.94 -16.76 3.41
C ASP A 57 3.86 -16.50 4.47
N THR A 58 3.87 -15.27 4.97
CA THR A 58 2.78 -14.69 5.75
C THR A 58 2.35 -13.38 5.08
N LEU A 59 1.12 -12.91 5.36
CA LEU A 59 0.68 -11.59 4.86
C LEU A 59 1.66 -10.48 5.22
N PHE A 60 2.22 -10.53 6.43
CA PHE A 60 3.21 -9.58 6.91
C PHE A 60 4.50 -9.58 6.08
N LEU A 61 5.08 -10.76 5.83
CA LEU A 61 6.33 -10.86 5.06
C LEU A 61 6.13 -10.39 3.61
N ILE A 62 4.97 -10.72 3.01
CA ILE A 62 4.61 -10.24 1.67
C ILE A 62 4.45 -8.71 1.68
N ALA A 63 3.65 -8.18 2.61
CA ALA A 63 3.40 -6.75 2.70
C ALA A 63 4.71 -5.96 2.88
N ARG A 64 5.59 -6.41 3.78
CA ARG A 64 6.91 -5.81 4.02
C ARG A 64 7.80 -5.87 2.77
N ARG A 65 7.85 -7.01 2.07
CA ARG A 65 8.65 -7.18 0.85
C ARG A 65 8.20 -6.23 -0.25
N TYR A 66 6.89 -6.02 -0.39
CA TYR A 66 6.29 -5.19 -1.44
C TYR A 66 5.95 -3.76 -0.98
N LYS A 67 6.36 -3.36 0.23
CA LYS A 67 6.15 -2.02 0.81
C LYS A 67 4.68 -1.58 0.79
N THR A 68 3.77 -2.49 1.12
CA THR A 68 2.34 -2.25 1.36
C THR A 68 2.01 -2.61 2.81
N SER A 69 0.77 -2.39 3.26
CA SER A 69 0.31 -2.84 4.58
C SER A 69 -0.43 -4.18 4.46
N VAL A 70 -0.49 -4.92 5.56
CA VAL A 70 -1.30 -6.16 5.63
C VAL A 70 -2.77 -5.83 5.34
N GLN A 71 -3.27 -4.72 5.87
CA GLN A 71 -4.65 -4.29 5.67
C GLN A 71 -4.94 -3.94 4.20
N GLU A 72 -4.04 -3.24 3.52
CA GLU A 72 -4.19 -2.95 2.08
C GLU A 72 -4.17 -4.25 1.28
N LEU A 73 -3.22 -5.15 1.58
CA LEU A 73 -3.13 -6.45 0.93
C LEU A 73 -4.41 -7.28 1.12
N LYS A 74 -4.98 -7.30 2.33
CA LYS A 74 -6.27 -7.94 2.62
C LYS A 74 -7.41 -7.29 1.87
N THR A 75 -7.47 -5.96 1.87
CA THR A 75 -8.55 -5.19 1.24
C THR A 75 -8.58 -5.42 -0.28
N VAL A 76 -7.43 -5.31 -0.93
CA VAL A 76 -7.30 -5.50 -2.39
C VAL A 76 -7.64 -6.94 -2.80
N ASN A 77 -7.33 -7.92 -1.94
CA ASN A 77 -7.57 -9.34 -2.20
C ASN A 77 -8.84 -9.89 -1.53
N MET A 78 -9.68 -9.02 -0.97
CA MET A 78 -10.92 -9.37 -0.27
C MET A 78 -10.76 -10.45 0.81
N LEU A 79 -9.60 -10.47 1.48
CA LEU A 79 -9.30 -11.46 2.52
C LEU A 79 -9.98 -11.04 3.83
N LYS A 80 -10.69 -11.99 4.45
CA LYS A 80 -11.34 -11.81 5.75
C LYS A 80 -10.46 -12.27 6.92
N SER A 81 -9.41 -13.04 6.64
CA SER A 81 -8.51 -13.66 7.62
C SER A 81 -7.07 -13.56 7.15
N ASP A 82 -6.15 -13.82 8.07
CA ASP A 82 -4.71 -13.84 7.80
C ASP A 82 -4.21 -15.17 7.24
N LEU A 83 -5.08 -16.18 7.18
CA LEU A 83 -4.78 -17.48 6.58
C LEU A 83 -4.55 -17.34 5.07
N ILE A 84 -3.35 -17.69 4.64
CA ILE A 84 -2.95 -17.76 3.23
C ILE A 84 -2.38 -19.13 2.89
N LEU A 85 -2.57 -19.57 1.65
CA LEU A 85 -2.12 -20.88 1.19
C LEU A 85 -1.09 -20.73 0.05
N PRO A 86 -0.04 -21.56 0.03
CA PRO A 86 0.88 -21.60 -1.10
C PRO A 86 0.15 -21.82 -2.43
N GLY A 87 0.55 -21.08 -3.46
CA GLY A 87 -0.09 -21.08 -4.78
C GLY A 87 -1.21 -20.05 -4.95
N GLN A 88 -1.66 -19.39 -3.87
CA GLN A 88 -2.65 -18.31 -3.98
C GLN A 88 -2.04 -17.10 -4.71
N VAL A 89 -2.80 -16.49 -5.62
CA VAL A 89 -2.34 -15.32 -6.37
C VAL A 89 -2.92 -14.05 -5.75
N PHE A 90 -2.05 -13.16 -5.34
CA PHE A 90 -2.35 -11.86 -4.75
C PHE A 90 -2.11 -10.72 -5.71
N LEU A 91 -2.96 -9.71 -5.61
CA LEU A 91 -2.77 -8.39 -6.21
C LEU A 91 -2.03 -7.49 -5.21
N LEU A 92 -0.90 -6.94 -5.62
CA LEU A 92 0.00 -6.12 -4.80
C LEU A 92 -0.23 -4.61 -5.03
N SER A 93 -1.48 -4.18 -4.90
CA SER A 93 -2.00 -2.83 -5.19
C SER A 93 -2.30 -2.52 -6.67
N ALA A 94 -3.43 -1.83 -6.90
CA ALA A 94 -3.98 -1.42 -8.20
C ALA A 94 -3.92 0.10 -8.43
N ARG A 95 -3.28 0.86 -7.54
CA ARG A 95 -3.18 2.32 -7.60
C ARG A 95 -1.78 2.73 -7.17
N PRO A 96 -1.14 3.74 -7.81
CA PRO A 96 -0.16 4.51 -7.08
C PRO A 96 -0.91 5.11 -5.90
N SER A 97 -0.53 4.75 -4.68
CA SER A 97 -0.94 5.45 -3.48
C SER A 97 -0.41 6.88 -3.60
N ASN A 98 -1.15 7.73 -4.29
CA ASN A 98 -1.00 9.17 -4.19
C ASN A 98 -1.78 9.64 -2.96
N GLU A 99 -1.47 9.01 -1.82
CA GLU A 99 -1.72 9.51 -0.48
C GLU A 99 -0.45 9.26 0.33
N LYS A 100 -0.06 10.29 1.05
CA LYS A 100 1.24 10.53 1.67
C LYS A 100 1.62 9.46 2.71
N GLN A 101 2.94 9.20 2.79
CA GLN A 101 3.72 8.59 3.89
C GLN A 101 3.65 7.05 4.02
N THR A 102 4.74 6.26 4.11
CA THR A 102 6.20 6.50 4.27
C THR A 102 6.96 5.19 3.93
N PRO A 103 8.28 5.23 3.64
CA PRO A 103 9.20 4.87 4.70
C PRO A 103 10.32 5.90 4.80
N ASN A 104 10.27 6.72 5.85
CA ASN A 104 11.46 7.27 6.51
C ASN A 104 12.53 8.00 5.65
N SER A 105 12.14 8.72 4.58
CA SER A 105 13.00 9.79 4.00
C SER A 105 12.75 11.16 4.63
N GLU A 106 12.11 11.20 5.78
CA GLU A 106 12.16 12.37 6.66
C GLU A 106 13.44 12.32 7.50
N LYS A 107 14.06 13.48 7.63
CA LYS A 107 15.24 13.80 8.44
C LYS A 107 15.42 12.86 9.64
N PRO A 108 16.62 12.27 9.85
CA PRO A 108 16.84 11.37 10.97
C PRO A 108 16.53 12.06 12.30
N LEU A 109 15.97 11.31 13.27
CA LEU A 109 15.57 11.87 14.57
C LEU A 109 16.72 12.63 15.26
N ALA A 110 17.95 12.13 15.14
CA ALA A 110 19.14 12.80 15.66
C ALA A 110 19.30 14.23 15.12
N VAL A 111 19.04 14.44 13.83
CA VAL A 111 19.16 15.76 13.22
C VAL A 111 17.98 16.66 13.60
N ILE A 112 16.80 16.10 13.87
CA ILE A 112 15.63 16.85 14.37
C ILE A 112 15.90 17.33 15.81
N LEU A 113 16.46 16.46 16.66
CA LEU A 113 16.85 16.81 18.02
C LEU A 113 17.91 17.92 18.02
N GLN A 114 18.93 17.82 17.16
CA GLN A 114 19.97 18.83 17.02
C GLN A 114 19.41 20.20 16.60
N GLU A 115 18.53 20.25 15.59
CA GLU A 115 17.90 21.51 15.17
C GLU A 115 17.01 22.14 16.24
N LYS A 116 16.38 21.32 17.08
CA LYS A 116 15.56 21.80 18.19
C LYS A 116 16.39 22.12 19.44
N GLY A 117 17.71 22.07 19.36
CA GLY A 117 18.61 22.37 20.49
C GLY A 117 18.54 21.34 21.62
N ILE A 118 18.03 20.14 21.36
CA ILE A 118 17.87 19.07 22.35
C ILE A 118 19.15 18.24 22.38
N SER A 119 20.01 18.49 23.37
CA SER A 119 21.33 17.83 23.53
C SER A 119 21.26 16.48 24.25
N SER A 120 20.18 16.19 24.98
CA SER A 120 19.96 14.91 25.67
C SER A 120 18.57 14.37 25.35
N PRO A 121 18.42 13.09 24.97
CA PRO A 121 17.14 12.46 24.68
C PRO A 121 16.31 12.13 25.94
N THR A 122 16.55 12.82 27.05
CA THR A 122 15.72 12.75 28.26
C THR A 122 14.36 13.41 27.99
N GLY A 123 13.26 12.82 28.44
CA GLY A 123 11.91 13.36 28.20
C GLY A 123 11.29 12.94 26.86
N LEU A 124 11.87 11.95 26.19
CA LEU A 124 11.22 11.31 25.04
C LEU A 124 10.03 10.46 25.50
N SER A 125 8.91 10.61 24.81
CA SER A 125 7.74 9.75 24.95
C SER A 125 7.31 9.21 23.58
N VAL A 126 6.65 8.06 23.59
CA VAL A 126 6.10 7.44 22.39
C VAL A 126 4.59 7.41 22.52
N LEU A 127 3.89 8.03 21.57
CA LEU A 127 2.44 7.96 21.46
C LEU A 127 2.07 6.97 20.38
N VAL A 128 1.28 5.96 20.74
CA VAL A 128 0.75 4.96 19.83
C VAL A 128 -0.74 5.21 19.63
N VAL A 129 -1.18 5.37 18.39
CA VAL A 129 -2.60 5.47 18.03
C VAL A 129 -2.93 4.27 17.14
N LYS A 130 -3.48 3.22 17.75
CA LYS A 130 -3.72 1.92 17.08
C LYS A 130 -4.68 2.02 15.91
N SER A 131 -5.79 2.75 16.08
CA SER A 131 -6.78 2.98 15.01
C SER A 131 -6.16 3.65 13.78
N ALA A 132 -5.12 4.46 13.99
CA ALA A 132 -4.40 5.16 12.94
C ALA A 132 -3.11 4.46 12.48
N HIS A 133 -2.77 3.28 13.00
CA HIS A 133 -1.53 2.55 12.68
C HIS A 133 -0.28 3.45 12.77
N SER A 134 -0.24 4.30 13.80
CA SER A 134 0.80 5.32 13.94
C SER A 134 1.52 5.23 15.29
N LEU A 135 2.84 5.40 15.23
CA LEU A 135 3.74 5.53 16.37
C LEU A 135 4.47 6.85 16.23
N SER A 136 4.33 7.72 17.23
CA SER A 136 4.92 9.05 17.20
C SER A 136 5.87 9.26 18.36
N ILE A 137 7.00 9.90 18.09
CA ILE A 137 8.00 10.26 19.09
C ILE A 137 7.78 11.73 19.44
N LEU A 138 7.67 11.99 20.73
CA LEU A 138 7.52 13.32 21.30
C LEU A 138 8.68 13.60 22.26
N HIS A 139 8.99 14.87 22.47
CA HIS A 139 9.90 15.34 23.53
C HIS A 139 9.19 16.39 24.35
N ASN A 140 8.95 16.12 25.63
CA ASN A 140 8.20 17.00 26.54
C ASN A 140 6.84 17.45 25.95
N GLY A 141 6.13 16.52 25.28
CA GLY A 141 4.84 16.80 24.63
C GLY A 141 4.92 17.43 23.23
N ILE A 142 6.10 17.79 22.74
CA ILE A 142 6.29 18.33 21.39
C ILE A 142 6.55 17.19 20.41
N TRP A 143 5.78 17.14 19.33
CA TRP A 143 5.94 16.17 18.26
C TRP A 143 7.29 16.30 17.56
N LEU A 144 8.03 15.20 17.47
CA LEU A 144 9.29 15.13 16.73
C LEU A 144 9.10 14.42 15.40
N LYS A 145 8.48 13.23 15.42
CA LYS A 145 8.35 12.40 14.22
C LYS A 145 7.25 11.36 14.38
N THR A 146 6.58 11.02 13.28
CA THR A 146 5.57 9.97 13.21
C THR A 146 6.02 8.88 12.25
N TYR A 147 5.81 7.63 12.65
CA TYR A 147 6.11 6.43 11.90
C TYR A 147 4.82 5.65 11.70
N HIS A 148 4.73 4.97 10.56
CA HIS A 148 3.76 3.90 10.39
C HIS A 148 4.15 2.72 11.29
N ALA A 149 3.17 2.15 11.99
CA ALA A 149 3.36 1.02 12.88
C ALA A 149 2.22 0.00 12.66
N GLU A 150 2.61 -1.25 12.51
CA GLU A 150 1.65 -2.36 12.45
C GLU A 150 1.40 -2.87 13.87
N PHE A 151 0.14 -3.11 14.19
CA PHE A 151 -0.30 -3.64 15.47
C PHE A 151 -1.02 -4.97 15.24
N GLY A 152 -1.15 -5.78 16.30
CA GLY A 152 -1.87 -7.04 16.18
C GLY A 152 -3.30 -6.84 15.65
N ASP A 153 -3.79 -7.83 14.89
CA ASP A 153 -5.06 -7.78 14.14
C ASP A 153 -6.30 -8.04 15.00
N GLY A 154 -6.14 -8.24 16.31
CA GLY A 154 -7.21 -8.48 17.28
C GLY A 154 -8.17 -7.30 17.51
N GLY A 155 -8.00 -6.20 16.79
CA GLY A 155 -8.82 -4.99 16.89
C GLY A 155 -8.37 -4.01 17.98
N SER A 156 -9.17 -2.97 18.21
CA SER A 156 -8.99 -2.00 19.29
C SER A 156 -9.44 -2.55 20.65
N GLY A 157 -8.88 -2.03 21.73
CA GLY A 157 -9.18 -2.46 23.10
C GLY A 157 -8.02 -3.19 23.77
N ASP A 158 -8.23 -3.50 25.04
CA ASP A 158 -7.22 -4.15 25.88
C ASP A 158 -7.01 -5.60 25.51
N LYS A 159 -5.76 -6.03 25.64
CA LYS A 159 -5.36 -7.42 25.53
C LYS A 159 -5.89 -8.15 26.76
N GLU A 160 -6.84 -9.05 26.55
CA GLU A 160 -7.49 -9.81 27.63
C GLU A 160 -6.79 -11.14 27.85
N ILE A 161 -6.24 -11.76 26.79
CA ILE A 161 -5.67 -13.11 26.84
C ILE A 161 -4.44 -13.21 25.94
N ALA A 162 -3.43 -13.97 26.36
CA ALA A 162 -2.31 -14.34 25.49
C ALA A 162 -2.82 -15.02 24.20
N GLY A 163 -2.45 -14.49 23.04
CA GLY A 163 -2.89 -15.00 21.74
C GLY A 163 -4.17 -14.39 21.18
N ASP A 164 -4.79 -13.41 21.84
CA ASP A 164 -5.94 -12.66 21.30
C ASP A 164 -5.58 -11.66 20.17
N HIS A 165 -4.30 -11.62 19.79
CA HIS A 165 -3.72 -10.68 18.82
C HIS A 165 -4.01 -9.19 19.08
N LYS A 166 -4.47 -8.80 20.27
CA LYS A 166 -4.57 -7.40 20.64
C LYS A 166 -3.21 -6.90 21.12
N THR A 167 -2.87 -5.68 20.71
CA THR A 167 -1.82 -4.88 21.38
C THR A 167 -2.45 -4.30 22.63
N PRO A 168 -1.82 -4.25 23.81
CA PRO A 168 -2.44 -3.67 25.03
C PRO A 168 -2.60 -2.14 24.95
N GLU A 169 -3.54 -1.55 25.68
CA GLU A 169 -3.66 -0.09 25.88
C GLU A 169 -3.13 0.31 27.26
N GLY A 170 -2.76 1.57 27.42
CA GLY A 170 -2.21 2.09 28.67
C GLY A 170 -0.81 2.66 28.52
N THR A 171 -0.19 2.90 29.68
CA THR A 171 1.14 3.50 29.74
C THR A 171 2.18 2.42 30.01
N PHE A 172 3.09 2.23 29.05
CA PHE A 172 4.18 1.27 29.15
C PHE A 172 5.52 1.98 29.04
N TYR A 173 6.54 1.38 29.64
CA TYR A 173 7.94 1.81 29.48
C TYR A 173 8.74 0.76 28.74
N ILE A 174 9.75 1.23 28.01
CA ILE A 174 10.71 0.35 27.34
C ILE A 174 11.66 -0.19 28.41
N THR A 175 11.62 -1.51 28.63
CA THR A 175 12.46 -2.22 29.60
C THR A 175 13.78 -2.69 29.01
N GLN A 176 13.82 -2.92 27.70
CA GLN A 176 15.01 -3.37 27.00
C GLN A 176 15.05 -2.84 25.57
N LYS A 177 16.26 -2.62 25.06
CA LYS A 177 16.53 -2.29 23.66
C LYS A 177 17.69 -3.13 23.17
N SER A 178 17.62 -3.63 21.94
CA SER A 178 18.75 -4.33 21.32
C SER A 178 18.79 -4.11 19.81
N VAL A 179 20.00 -4.24 19.26
CA VAL A 179 20.27 -4.24 17.82
C VAL A 179 20.62 -5.68 17.43
N LEU A 180 19.94 -6.19 16.39
CA LEU A 180 20.16 -7.52 15.85
C LEU A 180 21.04 -7.41 14.61
N ASN A 181 22.17 -8.13 14.64
CA ASN A 181 23.07 -8.28 13.51
C ASN A 181 23.58 -9.74 13.48
N PRO A 182 23.23 -10.55 12.47
CA PRO A 182 22.42 -10.20 11.30
C PRO A 182 20.97 -9.81 11.67
N GLU A 183 20.29 -9.14 10.76
CA GLU A 183 18.88 -8.77 10.95
C GLU A 183 18.01 -10.02 11.09
N ASP A 184 17.08 -10.00 12.05
CA ASP A 184 16.09 -11.04 12.18
C ASP A 184 14.99 -10.87 11.12
N GLU A 185 14.50 -11.96 10.57
CA GLU A 185 13.50 -11.93 9.49
C GLU A 185 12.20 -11.24 9.94
N TYR A 186 11.79 -11.41 11.20
CA TYR A 186 10.56 -10.86 11.75
C TYR A 186 10.78 -9.55 12.51
N LEU A 187 11.78 -9.53 13.40
CA LEU A 187 12.09 -8.38 14.25
C LEU A 187 12.93 -7.32 13.53
N GLY A 188 13.51 -7.65 12.38
CA GLY A 188 14.39 -6.76 11.63
C GLY A 188 15.69 -6.48 12.39
N THR A 189 16.17 -5.23 12.29
CA THR A 189 17.48 -4.83 12.84
C THR A 189 17.43 -4.46 14.31
N ARG A 190 16.25 -4.25 14.91
CA ARG A 190 16.10 -3.74 16.28
C ARG A 190 14.82 -4.21 16.92
N TRP A 191 14.86 -4.45 18.21
CA TRP A 191 13.67 -4.71 19.01
C TRP A 191 13.72 -3.97 20.34
N LEU A 192 12.53 -3.69 20.87
CA LEU A 192 12.32 -3.07 22.17
C LEU A 192 11.35 -3.91 22.99
N ARG A 193 11.70 -4.17 24.25
CA ARG A 193 10.79 -4.83 25.20
C ARG A 193 9.96 -3.77 25.91
N LEU A 194 8.66 -3.99 26.01
CA LEU A 194 7.76 -3.18 26.82
C LEU A 194 7.61 -3.79 28.22
N SER A 195 7.14 -2.99 29.17
CA SER A 195 6.83 -3.39 30.55
C SER A 195 5.53 -4.21 30.70
N TYR A 196 5.03 -4.78 29.60
CA TYR A 196 3.80 -5.59 29.57
C TYR A 196 4.13 -7.09 29.74
N PRO A 197 3.27 -7.89 30.43
CA PRO A 197 2.12 -7.45 31.22
C PRO A 197 2.53 -6.76 32.53
N THR A 198 1.74 -5.79 32.99
CA THR A 198 1.89 -5.17 34.32
C THR A 198 1.18 -6.00 35.39
N ILE A 199 1.29 -5.60 36.67
CA ILE A 199 0.60 -6.30 37.77
C ILE A 199 -0.93 -6.16 37.67
N GLU A 200 -1.41 -5.11 37.01
CA GLU A 200 -2.82 -4.87 36.73
C GLU A 200 -3.36 -5.74 35.58
N ASP A 201 -2.47 -6.32 34.76
CA ASP A 201 -2.80 -7.20 33.63
C ASP A 201 -2.81 -8.70 34.01
N ALA A 202 -2.52 -9.05 35.28
CA ALA A 202 -2.23 -10.41 35.76
C ALA A 202 -3.41 -11.12 36.42
#